data_AF-A0A349K3Y1-F1
#
_entry.id   AF-A0A349K3Y1-F1
#
_cell.length_a   1.000
_cell.length_b   1.000
_cell.length_c   1.000
_cell.angle_alpha   90.00
_cell.angle_beta   90.00
_cell.angle_gamma   90.00
#
_symmetry.space_group_name_H-M   'P 1'
#
loop_
_entity.id
_entity.type
_entity.pdbx_description
1 polymer ?
#
loop_
_entity_poly.entity_id
_entity_poly.type
_entity_poly.pdbx_seq_one_letter_code
_entity_poly.pdbx_strand_id
1 'polypeptide(L)'
;MEAPEDVPSLEEAREALKIKKNPSVAELIKQHVSRAVCNSCHKEIDPLGLGLENFAQFGEWRTHYPDKLPVIASGVMPNGKPF
;
A
#
# COMPACT_ATOMS: atom_id res chain seq x y z
N MET A 1 -1.77 -1.88 -20.44
CA MET A 1 -0.52 -2.15 -19.72
C MET A 1 -0.81 -3.35 -18.85
N GLU A 2 -0.26 -4.51 -19.19
CA GLU A 2 -0.28 -5.64 -18.26
C GLU A 2 0.73 -5.41 -17.14
N ALA A 3 0.42 -5.92 -15.95
CA ALA A 3 1.38 -5.94 -14.86
C ALA A 3 2.60 -6.77 -15.30
N PRO A 4 3.84 -6.37 -14.94
CA PRO A 4 5.02 -7.17 -15.25
C PRO A 4 4.88 -8.60 -14.70
N GLU A 5 5.34 -9.60 -15.45
CA GLU A 5 5.20 -11.02 -15.07
C GLU A 5 5.89 -11.36 -13.75
N ASP A 6 6.97 -10.65 -13.39
CA ASP A 6 7.69 -10.88 -12.12
C ASP A 6 7.16 -10.04 -10.94
N VAL A 7 5.94 -9.50 -11.01
CA VAL A 7 5.37 -8.78 -9.86
C VAL A 7 4.97 -9.79 -8.78
N PRO A 8 5.59 -9.74 -7.58
CA PRO A 8 5.19 -10.61 -6.48
C PRO A 8 3.77 -10.21 -6.05
N SER A 9 2.91 -11.18 -5.84
CA SER A 9 1.59 -10.97 -5.26
C SER A 9 1.69 -10.35 -3.86
N LEU A 10 0.60 -9.72 -3.42
CA LEU A 10 0.51 -9.18 -2.06
C LEU A 10 0.63 -10.28 -0.98
N GLU A 11 0.19 -11.50 -1.29
CA GLU A 11 0.36 -12.66 -0.41
C GLU A 11 1.83 -13.08 -0.32
N GLU A 12 2.57 -13.09 -1.43
CA GLU A 12 4.02 -13.35 -1.39
C GLU A 12 4.78 -12.25 -0.63
N ALA A 13 4.36 -10.99 -0.76
CA ALA A 13 4.91 -9.88 0.01
C ALA A 13 4.66 -10.05 1.53
N ARG A 14 3.45 -10.50 1.91
CA ARG A 14 3.08 -10.80 3.30
C ARG A 14 3.95 -11.92 3.89
N GLU A 15 4.12 -13.01 3.16
CA GLU A 15 4.95 -14.15 3.59
C GLU A 15 6.43 -13.77 3.74
N ALA A 16 6.97 -13.00 2.79
CA ALA A 16 8.36 -12.53 2.82
C ALA A 16 8.69 -11.71 4.08
N LEU A 17 7.72 -11.00 4.65
CA LEU A 17 7.92 -10.15 5.82
C LEU A 17 7.93 -10.94 7.16
N LYS A 18 7.61 -12.25 7.17
CA LYS A 18 7.56 -13.10 8.38
C LYS A 18 6.81 -12.46 9.57
N ILE A 19 5.78 -11.66 9.29
CA ILE A 19 5.16 -10.81 10.32
C ILE A 19 4.20 -11.66 11.15
N LYS A 20 4.43 -11.74 12.46
CA LYS A 20 3.52 -12.37 13.44
C LYS A 20 2.19 -11.62 13.62
N LYS A 21 2.02 -10.46 12.96
CA LYS A 21 0.91 -9.51 13.04
C LYS A 21 0.46 -9.17 11.62
N ASN A 22 -0.83 -8.90 11.40
CA ASN A 22 -1.33 -8.40 10.13
C ASN A 22 -0.66 -7.04 9.79
N PRO A 23 0.14 -6.93 8.72
CA PRO A 23 0.73 -5.65 8.30
C PRO A 23 -0.34 -4.68 7.81
N SER A 24 -0.05 -3.39 7.92
CA SER A 24 -0.83 -2.35 7.25
C SER A 24 -0.68 -2.43 5.73
N VAL A 25 -1.65 -1.89 5.00
CA VAL A 25 -1.60 -1.80 3.53
C VAL A 25 -0.35 -1.03 3.06
N ALA A 26 0.04 0.03 3.77
CA ALA A 26 1.27 0.77 3.45
C ALA A 26 2.54 -0.10 3.55
N GLU A 27 2.65 -0.95 4.58
CA GLU A 27 3.78 -1.86 4.75
C GLU A 27 3.80 -2.95 3.66
N LEU A 28 2.63 -3.49 3.30
CA LEU A 28 2.50 -4.47 2.22
C LEU A 28 2.91 -3.88 0.88
N ILE A 29 2.41 -2.69 0.53
CA ILE A 29 2.76 -2.01 -0.72
C ILE A 29 4.25 -1.71 -0.76
N LYS A 30 4.83 -1.18 0.32
CA LYS A 30 6.27 -0.91 0.40
C LYS A 30 7.12 -2.15 0.11
N GLN A 31 6.70 -3.32 0.58
CA GLN A 31 7.38 -4.57 0.28
C GLN A 31 7.17 -5.02 -1.16
N HIS A 32 5.93 -4.94 -1.65
CA HIS A 32 5.56 -5.28 -3.02
C HIS A 32 6.37 -4.49 -4.06
N VAL A 33 6.56 -3.19 -3.83
CA VAL A 33 7.31 -2.31 -4.74
C VAL A 33 8.79 -2.14 -4.38
N SER A 34 9.34 -3.05 -3.56
CA SER A 34 10.73 -2.97 -3.07
C SER A 34 11.80 -3.06 -4.18
N ARG A 35 11.46 -3.63 -5.34
CA ARG A 35 12.35 -3.69 -6.51
C ARG A 35 12.50 -2.32 -7.14
N ALA A 36 13.73 -1.93 -7.46
CA ALA A 36 14.05 -0.63 -8.07
C ALA A 36 13.25 -0.34 -9.36
N VAL A 37 13.03 -1.37 -10.19
CA VAL A 37 12.20 -1.30 -11.41
C VAL A 37 10.75 -0.88 -11.11
N CYS A 38 10.14 -1.43 -10.06
CA CYS A 38 8.77 -1.10 -9.66
C CYS A 38 8.70 0.29 -9.00
N ASN A 39 9.65 0.57 -8.08
CA ASN A 39 9.70 1.84 -7.36
C ASN A 39 9.84 3.05 -8.29
N SER A 40 10.48 2.88 -9.45
CA SER A 40 10.72 3.95 -10.44
C SER A 40 9.46 4.74 -10.79
N CYS A 41 8.32 4.07 -10.90
CA CYS A 41 7.01 4.67 -11.14
C CYS A 41 6.15 4.76 -9.86
N HIS A 42 6.17 3.72 -9.03
CA HIS A 42 5.27 3.60 -7.87
C HIS A 42 5.50 4.65 -6.79
N LYS A 43 6.72 5.21 -6.68
CA LYS A 43 7.00 6.31 -5.76
C LYS A 43 6.08 7.53 -5.96
N GLU A 44 5.57 7.74 -7.18
CA GLU A 44 4.67 8.84 -7.52
C GLU A 44 3.19 8.46 -7.39
N ILE A 45 2.87 7.17 -7.51
CA ILE A 45 1.50 6.65 -7.62
C ILE A 45 0.95 6.25 -6.24
N ASP A 46 1.70 5.44 -5.49
CA ASP A 46 1.24 4.83 -4.24
C ASP A 46 0.82 5.85 -3.17
N PRO A 47 1.51 7.00 -2.98
CA PRO A 47 1.11 7.98 -1.97
C PRO A 47 -0.32 8.51 -2.15
N LEU A 48 -0.79 8.63 -3.40
CA LEU A 48 -2.15 9.10 -3.69
C LEU A 48 -3.20 8.10 -3.19
N GLY A 49 -2.99 6.81 -3.46
CA GLY A 49 -3.88 5.75 -2.99
C GLY A 49 -3.90 5.67 -1.47
N LEU A 50 -2.71 5.68 -0.85
CA LEU A 50 -2.57 5.64 0.61
C LEU A 50 -3.23 6.84 1.31
N GLY A 51 -3.17 8.04 0.72
CA GLY A 51 -3.87 9.22 1.25
C GLY A 51 -5.39 9.14 1.14
N LEU A 52 -5.91 8.28 0.26
CA LEU A 52 -7.34 8.06 0.07
C LEU A 52 -7.86 6.78 0.72
N GLU A 53 -7.03 6.06 1.48
CA GLU A 53 -7.36 4.73 2.00
C GLU A 53 -8.58 4.74 2.95
N ASN A 54 -8.90 5.90 3.55
CA ASN A 54 -10.13 6.07 4.35
C ASN A 54 -11.41 5.99 3.53
N PHE A 55 -11.38 6.13 2.20
CA PHE A 55 -12.55 5.94 1.37
C PHE A 55 -12.67 4.46 0.99
N ALA A 56 -13.79 3.84 1.34
CA ALA A 56 -14.14 2.50 0.90
C ALA A 56 -14.46 2.49 -0.61
N GLN A 57 -14.67 1.29 -1.17
CA GLN A 57 -14.93 1.11 -2.60
C GLN A 57 -16.16 1.87 -3.14
N PHE A 58 -17.16 2.18 -2.30
CA PHE A 58 -18.32 3.00 -2.69
C PHE A 58 -18.25 4.44 -2.17
N GLY A 59 -17.10 4.86 -1.63
CA GLY A 59 -16.84 6.21 -1.17
C GLY A 59 -17.24 6.50 0.27
N GLU A 60 -17.67 5.50 1.04
CA GLU A 60 -17.92 5.69 2.47
C GLU A 60 -16.61 5.91 3.22
N TRP A 61 -16.63 6.83 4.19
CA TRP A 61 -15.50 7.01 5.08
C TRP A 61 -15.41 5.85 6.08
N ARG A 62 -14.22 5.27 6.22
CA ARG A 62 -13.92 4.19 7.16
C ARG A 62 -12.65 4.46 7.95
N THR A 63 -12.66 4.06 9.21
CA THR A 63 -11.47 4.06 10.08
C THR A 63 -10.88 2.67 10.27
N HIS A 64 -11.60 1.62 9.82
CA HIS A 64 -11.20 0.23 9.93
C HIS A 64 -11.55 -0.56 8.66
N TYR A 65 -10.78 -1.61 8.37
CA TYR A 65 -11.09 -2.62 7.35
C TYR A 65 -12.16 -3.60 7.86
N PRO A 66 -12.79 -4.42 6.98
CA PRO A 66 -13.74 -5.46 7.39
C PRO A 66 -13.19 -6.47 8.41
N ASP A 67 -11.87 -6.70 8.40
CA ASP A 67 -11.16 -7.56 9.35
C ASP A 67 -10.80 -6.86 10.68
N LYS A 68 -11.34 -5.65 10.90
CA LYS A 68 -11.14 -4.80 12.08
C LYS A 68 -9.74 -4.22 12.24
N LEU A 69 -8.85 -4.32 11.25
CA LEU A 69 -7.61 -3.57 11.27
C LEU A 69 -7.88 -2.07 11.12
N PRO A 70 -7.10 -1.19 11.77
CA PRO A 70 -7.22 0.24 11.55
C PRO A 70 -6.75 0.62 10.14
N VAL A 71 -7.43 1.59 9.52
CA VAL A 71 -6.96 2.25 8.31
C VAL A 71 -5.88 3.27 8.70
N ILE A 72 -4.73 3.19 8.03
CA ILE A 72 -3.60 4.11 8.21
C ILE A 72 -3.43 4.87 6.89
N ALA A 73 -4.07 6.04 6.80
CA ALA A 73 -3.97 6.95 5.67
C ALA A 73 -3.01 8.08 5.99
N SER A 74 -1.74 7.73 6.18
CA SER A 74 -0.68 8.70 6.48
C SER A 74 0.55 8.37 5.65
N GLY A 75 1.28 9.39 5.22
CA GLY A 75 2.48 9.18 4.43
C GLY A 75 3.15 10.47 3.98
N VAL A 76 4.00 10.36 2.97
CA VAL A 76 4.72 11.50 2.38
C VAL A 76 4.43 11.51 0.88
N MET A 77 3.94 12.65 0.39
CA MET A 77 3.74 12.90 -1.04
C MET A 77 5.08 13.01 -1.77
N PRO A 78 5.12 12.85 -3.10
CA PRO A 78 6.38 12.99 -3.86
C PRO A 78 7.06 14.36 -3.72
N ASN A 79 6.29 15.40 -3.39
CA ASN A 79 6.80 16.74 -3.09
C ASN A 79 7.36 16.90 -1.67
N GLY A 80 7.44 15.82 -0.88
CA GLY A 80 7.95 15.80 0.49
C GLY A 80 6.95 16.25 1.57
N LYS A 81 5.73 16.65 1.21
CA LYS A 81 4.72 17.06 2.20
C LYS A 81 4.06 15.83 2.84
N PRO A 82 3.85 15.83 4.17
CA PRO A 82 3.06 14.79 4.82
C PRO A 82 1.57 14.95 4.52
N PHE A 83 0.85 13.85 4.65
CA PHE A 83 -0.61 13.78 4.69
C PHE A 83 -1.04 12.86 5.83
#